data_AF-A0A946BGR9-F1
#
_entry.id   AF-A0A946BGR9-F1
#
_cell.length_a   1.000
_cell.length_b   1.000
_cell.length_c   1.000
_cell.angle_alpha   90.00
_cell.angle_beta   90.00
_cell.angle_gamma   90.00
#
_symmetry.space_group_name_H-M   'P 1'
#
loop_
_entity.id
_entity.type
_entity.pdbx_description
1 polymer ?
#
loop_
_entity_poly.entity_id
_entity_poly.type
_entity_poly.pdbx_seq_one_letter_code
_entity_poly.pdbx_strand_id
1 'polypeptide(L)'
;MNFETASFRDPSGQIFLRDDKVFRSIYSDGVEDFEAARQNNIYEESIQKGFLIEHTEAGLASVPEGTIYCIEHPCIPMITYPWEWSFSMLKDAALLHLDMMDFLIPKGFWLRDANA
;
A
#
# COMPACT_ATOMS: atom_id res chain seq x y z
N MET A 1 -16.72 -11.52 -1.61
CA MET A 1 -15.32 -11.05 -1.66
C MET A 1 -14.90 -11.08 -3.10
N ASN A 2 -14.45 -9.94 -3.64
CA ASN A 2 -13.99 -9.84 -5.02
C ASN A 2 -12.49 -9.53 -4.98
N PHE A 3 -11.68 -10.33 -5.67
CA PHE A 3 -10.23 -10.14 -5.68
C PHE A 3 -9.82 -9.21 -6.81
N GLU A 4 -8.85 -8.34 -6.55
CA GLU A 4 -8.24 -7.53 -7.60
C GLU A 4 -7.29 -8.37 -8.44
N THR A 5 -7.64 -8.59 -9.70
CA THR A 5 -6.94 -9.50 -10.61
C THR A 5 -5.54 -9.03 -11.00
N ALA A 6 -5.14 -7.80 -10.68
CA ALA A 6 -3.78 -7.32 -10.86
C ALA A 6 -2.91 -7.56 -9.62
N SER A 7 -3.52 -7.76 -8.45
CA SER A 7 -2.79 -7.87 -7.18
C SER A 7 -2.16 -9.25 -6.94
N PHE A 8 -2.52 -10.28 -7.71
CA PHE A 8 -2.01 -11.65 -7.52
C PHE A 8 -0.49 -11.81 -7.72
N ARG A 9 0.17 -10.82 -8.33
CA ARG A 9 1.60 -10.88 -8.62
C ARG A 9 2.47 -10.55 -7.40
N ASP A 10 1.89 -9.97 -6.36
CA ASP A 10 2.60 -9.71 -5.11
C ASP A 10 2.55 -10.94 -4.20
N PRO A 11 3.67 -11.66 -3.98
CA PRO A 11 3.68 -12.79 -3.05
C PRO A 11 3.49 -12.35 -1.59
N SER A 12 3.76 -11.08 -1.28
CA SER A 12 3.64 -10.52 0.07
C SER A 12 2.18 -10.21 0.46
N GLY A 13 1.23 -10.21 -0.47
CA GLY A 13 -0.15 -9.88 -0.15
C GLY A 13 -1.10 -9.80 -1.34
N GLN A 14 -2.39 -9.62 -1.04
CA GLN A 14 -3.42 -9.51 -2.07
C GLN A 14 -4.50 -8.50 -1.70
N ILE A 15 -4.93 -7.70 -2.68
CA ILE A 15 -6.04 -6.76 -2.54
C ILE A 15 -7.36 -7.47 -2.84
N PHE A 16 -8.36 -7.22 -1.99
CA PHE A 16 -9.72 -7.69 -2.19
C PHE A 16 -10.74 -6.67 -1.69
N LEU A 17 -11.92 -6.71 -2.30
CA LEU A 17 -13.07 -5.89 -1.97
C LEU A 17 -14.08 -6.70 -1.14
N ARG A 18 -14.60 -6.07 -0.09
CA ARG A 18 -15.71 -6.58 0.73
C ARG A 18 -16.58 -5.42 1.16
N ASP A 19 -17.88 -5.50 0.88
CA ASP A 19 -18.86 -4.46 1.22
C ASP A 19 -18.43 -3.05 0.79
N ASP A 20 -17.97 -2.93 -0.47
CA ASP A 20 -17.45 -1.71 -1.10
C ASP A 20 -16.24 -1.06 -0.40
N LYS A 21 -15.58 -1.79 0.51
CA LYS A 21 -14.33 -1.40 1.17
C LYS A 21 -13.14 -2.13 0.59
N VAL A 22 -11.98 -1.46 0.60
CA VAL A 22 -10.72 -1.97 0.07
C VAL A 22 -9.90 -2.58 1.20
N PHE A 23 -9.54 -3.84 1.06
CA PHE A 23 -8.69 -4.55 2.00
C PHE A 23 -7.44 -5.08 1.29
N ARG A 24 -6.33 -5.15 2.03
CA ARG A 24 -5.14 -5.90 1.62
C ARG A 24 -4.80 -6.93 2.68
N SER A 25 -4.69 -8.18 2.24
CA SER A 25 -4.07 -9.24 3.01
C SER A 25 -2.56 -9.12 2.94
N ILE A 26 -1.89 -9.42 4.06
CA ILE A 26 -0.45 -9.58 4.15
C ILE A 26 -0.17 -11.06 4.47
N TYR A 27 0.60 -11.70 3.62
CA TYR A 27 1.01 -13.10 3.74
C TYR A 27 2.38 -13.21 4.40
N SER A 28 2.82 -14.44 4.69
CA SER A 28 4.11 -14.72 5.35
C SER A 28 5.28 -13.93 4.78
N ASP A 29 5.34 -13.82 3.46
CA ASP A 29 6.44 -13.19 2.72
C ASP A 29 6.48 -11.67 2.87
N GLY A 30 5.42 -11.05 3.39
CA GLY A 30 5.34 -9.60 3.66
C GLY A 30 5.37 -9.23 5.14
N VAL A 31 5.30 -10.20 6.05
CA VAL A 31 5.15 -9.93 7.49
C VAL A 31 6.36 -9.22 8.07
N GLU A 32 7.57 -9.66 7.73
CA GLU A 32 8.80 -9.08 8.28
C GLU A 32 8.90 -7.59 7.91
N ASP A 33 8.69 -7.26 6.63
CA ASP A 33 8.70 -5.89 6.13
C ASP A 33 7.59 -5.03 6.77
N PHE A 34 6.38 -5.58 6.90
CA PHE A 34 5.24 -4.88 7.51
C PHE A 34 5.50 -4.56 8.98
N GLU A 35 5.99 -5.53 9.75
CA GLU A 35 6.34 -5.35 11.15
C GLU A 35 7.48 -4.36 11.34
N ALA A 36 8.53 -4.47 10.52
CA ALA A 36 9.64 -3.53 10.57
C ALA A 36 9.18 -2.09 10.30
N ALA A 37 8.36 -1.88 9.27
CA ALA A 37 7.82 -0.56 8.94
C ALA A 37 6.90 -0.02 10.05
N ARG A 38 6.08 -0.88 10.65
CA ARG A 38 5.21 -0.53 11.78
C ARG A 38 6.02 -0.12 13.01
N GLN A 39 7.00 -0.93 13.41
CA GLN A 39 7.82 -0.69 14.60
C GLN A 39 8.69 0.57 14.47
N ASN A 40 9.08 0.93 13.25
CA ASN A 40 9.87 2.14 12.96
C ASN A 40 9.00 3.38 12.63
N ASN A 41 7.69 3.33 12.90
CA ASN A 41 6.72 4.40 12.64
C ASN A 41 6.69 4.90 11.18
N ILE A 42 7.09 4.06 10.23
CA ILE A 42 7.17 4.45 8.82
C ILE A 42 5.80 4.84 8.28
N TYR A 43 4.77 4.07 8.61
CA TYR A 43 3.40 4.32 8.14
C TYR A 43 2.84 5.63 8.67
N GLU A 44 2.89 5.84 9.99
CA GLU A 44 2.35 7.03 10.64
C GLU A 44 3.06 8.31 10.17
N GLU A 45 4.39 8.30 10.13
CA GLU A 45 5.16 9.45 9.64
C GLU A 45 4.92 9.70 8.14
N SER A 46 4.74 8.66 7.32
CA SER A 46 4.42 8.81 5.90
C SER A 46 3.03 9.41 5.70
N ILE A 47 2.04 9.03 6.51
CA ILE A 47 0.70 9.61 6.49
C ILE A 47 0.73 11.09 6.87
N GLN A 48 1.44 11.43 7.96
CA GLN A 48 1.59 12.82 8.41
C GLN A 48 2.28 13.73 7.38
N LYS A 49 3.21 13.17 6.60
CA LYS A 49 3.89 13.87 5.49
C LYS A 49 3.06 13.95 4.20
N GLY A 50 1.93 13.26 4.13
CA GLY A 50 1.10 13.17 2.93
C GLY A 50 1.64 12.24 1.85
N PHE A 51 2.57 11.34 2.21
CA PHE A 51 3.10 10.33 1.28
C PHE A 51 2.18 9.12 1.13
N LEU A 52 1.45 8.78 2.19
CA LEU A 52 0.48 7.69 2.20
C LEU A 52 -0.88 8.19 2.66
N ILE A 53 -1.92 7.55 2.14
CA ILE A 53 -3.26 7.65 2.71
C ILE A 53 -3.34 6.80 3.98
N GLU A 54 -4.25 7.15 4.87
CA GLU A 54 -4.50 6.39 6.08
C GLU A 54 -4.93 4.95 5.80
N HIS A 55 -4.64 4.06 6.74
CA HIS A 55 -5.14 2.69 6.74
C HIS A 55 -5.32 2.23 8.19
N THR A 56 -6.16 1.21 8.38
CA THR A 56 -6.43 0.63 9.70
C THR A 56 -6.31 -0.89 9.64
N GLU A 57 -5.77 -1.51 10.68
CA GLU A 57 -5.79 -2.96 10.81
C GLU A 57 -7.23 -3.44 11.00
N ALA A 58 -7.63 -4.43 10.20
CA ALA A 58 -8.95 -5.03 10.21
C ALA A 58 -8.90 -6.44 10.78
N GLY A 59 -10.02 -6.92 11.32
CA GLY A 59 -10.12 -8.28 11.82
C GLY A 59 -9.98 -9.33 10.70
N LEU A 60 -9.47 -10.51 11.06
CA LEU A 60 -9.24 -11.64 10.15
C LEU A 60 -10.52 -12.46 9.85
N ALA A 61 -11.70 -11.94 10.17
CA ALA A 61 -12.95 -12.59 9.79
C ALA A 61 -13.18 -12.43 8.28
N SER A 62 -13.48 -13.52 7.58
CA SER A 62 -13.76 -13.52 6.13
C SER A 62 -12.63 -12.84 5.34
N VAL A 63 -11.40 -13.31 5.52
CA VAL A 63 -10.20 -12.92 4.76
C VAL A 63 -9.71 -14.10 3.92
N PRO A 64 -8.87 -13.86 2.89
CA PRO A 64 -8.21 -14.92 2.12
C PRO A 64 -7.42 -15.89 3.01
N GLU A 65 -7.35 -17.16 2.59
CA GLU A 65 -6.54 -18.17 3.29
C GLU A 65 -5.05 -17.76 3.32
N GLY A 66 -4.36 -18.03 4.43
CA GLY A 66 -2.96 -17.65 4.61
C GLY A 66 -2.72 -16.20 5.01
N THR A 67 -3.77 -15.38 5.12
CA THR A 67 -3.67 -14.00 5.62
C THR A 67 -3.19 -13.97 7.08
N ILE A 68 -2.09 -13.26 7.34
CA ILE A 68 -1.56 -13.05 8.69
C ILE A 68 -2.03 -11.70 9.25
N TYR A 69 -1.97 -10.64 8.43
CA TYR A 69 -2.55 -9.33 8.74
C TYR A 69 -3.52 -8.89 7.65
N CYS A 70 -4.54 -8.13 8.03
CA CYS A 70 -5.47 -7.51 7.10
C CYS A 70 -5.54 -6.01 7.38
N ILE A 71 -5.41 -5.20 6.34
CA ILE A 71 -5.47 -3.74 6.43
C ILE A 71 -6.59 -3.20 5.53
N GLU A 72 -7.44 -2.36 6.10
CA GLU A 72 -8.50 -1.61 5.43
C GLU A 72 -7.97 -0.24 4.98
N HIS A 73 -8.29 0.14 3.75
CA HIS A 73 -7.94 1.44 3.17
C HIS A 73 -9.19 2.21 2.75
N PRO A 74 -9.15 3.55 2.80
CA PRO A 74 -10.21 4.36 2.21
C PRO A 74 -10.23 4.15 0.68
N CYS A 75 -11.43 4.03 0.13
CA CYS A 75 -11.61 3.91 -1.31
C CYS A 75 -11.44 5.28 -1.98
N ILE A 76 -10.55 5.36 -2.98
CA ILE A 76 -10.37 6.58 -3.77
C ILE A 76 -11.50 6.65 -4.81
N PRO A 77 -12.33 7.70 -4.83
CA PRO A 77 -13.56 7.75 -5.61
C PRO A 77 -13.34 7.82 -7.13
N MET A 78 -12.15 8.21 -7.57
CA MET A 78 -11.80 8.33 -8.98
C MET A 78 -10.47 7.62 -9.24
N ILE A 79 -10.52 6.58 -10.07
CA ILE A 79 -9.34 5.94 -10.61
C ILE A 79 -8.92 6.74 -11.84
N THR A 80 -7.66 7.13 -11.90
CA THR A 80 -7.03 7.73 -13.08
C THR A 80 -5.75 6.97 -13.38
N TYR A 81 -5.33 7.00 -14.64
CA TYR A 81 -4.16 6.29 -15.11
C TYR A 81 -3.04 7.25 -15.54
N PRO A 82 -1.76 6.86 -15.45
CA PRO A 82 -0.64 7.75 -15.75
C PRO A 82 -0.69 8.37 -17.16
N TRP A 83 -1.27 7.70 -18.15
CA TRP A 83 -1.42 8.23 -19.51
C TRP A 83 -2.53 9.30 -19.65
N GLU A 84 -3.40 9.45 -18.64
CA GLU A 84 -4.42 10.49 -18.56
C GLU A 84 -3.91 11.77 -17.88
N TRP A 85 -2.71 11.71 -17.30
CA TRP A 85 -2.16 12.78 -16.49
C TRP A 85 -1.44 13.83 -17.33
N SER A 86 -1.60 15.09 -16.95
CA SER A 86 -0.79 16.18 -17.51
C SER A 86 0.67 16.03 -17.11
N PHE A 87 1.57 16.70 -17.84
CA PHE A 87 2.98 16.76 -17.46
C PHE A 87 3.20 17.22 -16.01
N SER A 88 2.42 18.21 -15.54
CA SER A 88 2.53 18.71 -14.17
C SER A 88 2.18 17.63 -13.15
N MET A 89 1.12 16.86 -13.37
CA MET A 89 0.73 15.74 -12.48
C MET A 89 1.79 14.64 -12.47
N LEU A 90 2.37 14.29 -13.63
CA LEU A 90 3.47 13.33 -13.71
C LEU A 90 4.71 13.82 -12.97
N LYS A 91 5.03 15.12 -13.08
CA LYS A 91 6.12 15.76 -12.34
C LYS A 91 5.86 15.70 -10.84
N ASP A 92 4.64 16.01 -10.39
CA ASP A 92 4.27 15.96 -8.97
C ASP A 92 4.40 14.54 -8.41
N ALA A 93 3.96 13.51 -9.17
CA ALA A 93 4.14 12.12 -8.79
C ALA A 93 5.62 11.69 -8.69
N ALA A 94 6.46 12.16 -9.63
CA ALA A 94 7.89 11.90 -9.59
C ALA A 94 8.58 12.57 -8.40
N LEU A 95 8.21 13.82 -8.07
CA LEU A 95 8.72 14.53 -6.90
C LEU A 95 8.29 13.83 -5.59
N LEU A 96 7.02 13.45 -5.48
CA LEU A 96 6.51 12.68 -4.34
C LEU A 96 7.32 11.39 -4.12
N HIS A 97 7.64 10.66 -5.18
CA HIS A 97 8.44 9.45 -5.10
C HIS A 97 9.86 9.73 -4.57
N LEU A 98 10.50 10.80 -5.04
CA LEU A 98 11.83 11.21 -4.57
C LEU A 98 11.80 11.66 -3.11
N ASP A 99 10.81 12.47 -2.72
CA ASP A 99 10.65 12.96 -1.35
C ASP A 99 10.40 11.80 -0.37
N MET A 100 9.59 10.82 -0.78
CA MET A 100 9.35 9.60 0.01
C MET A 100 10.62 8.75 0.12
N MET A 101 11.39 8.61 -0.96
CA MET A 101 12.67 7.88 -0.93
C MET A 101 13.72 8.55 -0.05
N ASP A 102 13.86 9.87 -0.11
CA ASP A 102 14.77 10.64 0.74
C ASP A 102 14.39 10.51 2.23
N PHE A 103 13.10 10.35 2.52
CA PHE A 103 12.59 10.04 3.85
C PHE A 103 12.87 8.60 4.31
N LEU A 104 12.74 7.60 3.42
CA LEU A 104 12.84 6.18 3.77
C LEU A 104 14.29 5.68 3.88
N ILE A 105 15.18 6.10 2.98
CA ILE A 105 16.56 5.61 2.90
C ILE A 105 17.31 5.77 4.23
N PRO A 106 17.30 6.95 4.90
CA PRO A 106 17.98 7.13 6.18
C PRO A 106 17.44 6.25 7.31
N LYS A 107 16.21 5.74 7.15
CA LYS A 107 15.55 4.83 8.10
C LYS A 107 15.75 3.35 7.75
N GLY A 108 16.50 3.05 6.68
CA GLY A 108 16.75 1.68 6.22
C GLY A 108 15.63 1.06 5.40
N PHE A 109 14.71 1.87 4.86
CA PHE A 109 13.61 1.42 4.03
C PHE A 109 13.79 1.84 2.57
N TRP A 110 13.14 1.11 1.67
CA TRP A 110 13.19 1.37 0.23
C TRP A 110 11.82 1.13 -0.39
N LEU A 111 11.42 1.95 -1.36
CA LEU A 111 10.19 1.70 -2.13
C LEU A 111 10.42 0.53 -3.09
N ARG A 112 9.63 -0.52 -2.91
CA ARG A 112 9.58 -1.65 -3.83
C ARG A 112 8.43 -1.44 -4.80
N ASP A 113 8.72 -1.43 -6.09
CA ASP A 113 7.65 -1.58 -7.08
C ASP A 113 7.10 -3.00 -7.00
N ALA A 114 5.78 -3.14 -7.09
CA ALA A 114 5.16 -4.43 -7.31
C ALA A 114 5.42 -4.81 -8.76
N ASN A 115 6.64 -5.27 -9.06
CA ASN A 115 7.03 -5.61 -10.42
C ASN A 115 6.04 -6.62 -11.03
N ALA A 116 5.72 -6.35 -12.29
CA ALA A 116 4.98 -7.21 -13.20
C ALA A 116 5.74 -8.51 -13.52
#